data_AF-A0A7Z9H5B5-F1
#
_entry.id   AF-A0A7Z9H5B5-F1
#
_cell.length_a   1.000
_cell.length_b   1.000
_cell.length_c   1.000
_cell.angle_alpha   90.00
_cell.angle_beta   90.00
_cell.angle_gamma   90.00
#
_symmetry.space_group_name_H-M   'P 1'
#
loop_
_entity.id
_entity.type
_entity.pdbx_description
1 polymer ?
#
loop_
_entity_poly.entity_id
_entity_poly.type
_entity_poly.pdbx_seq_one_letter_code
_entity_poly.pdbx_strand_id
1 'polypeptide(L)'
;MATRLVLDHRVDDQPRCSPDPRAADRSPLGDAALRRAGAHRLHPRSRSTTSRDSWVCALLTLGEGYHNFHHTFPADYRNGLRWFHFDPGKWVIWIGSRVGLTHNLKRTEAPIRWRKRLERLTERYQLSLELTAADAGHDWRQMIETARERVDTELTRWSQNLREYHRAYRAGEVTRSMRRSVRDARRAWRANWKEFLALGQALPVAA
;
A
#
# COMPACT_ATOMS: atom_id res chain seq x y z
N MET A 1 -14.52 -72.14 -45.23
CA MET A 1 -13.56 -71.97 -44.13
C MET A 1 -12.94 -70.59 -44.20
N ALA A 2 -12.57 -70.03 -43.04
CA ALA A 2 -11.94 -68.72 -42.80
C ALA A 2 -12.88 -67.50 -42.66
N THR A 3 -13.46 -67.43 -41.46
CA THR A 3 -13.89 -66.22 -40.75
C THR A 3 -12.79 -65.16 -40.73
N ARG A 4 -13.10 -63.90 -41.07
CA ARG A 4 -12.28 -62.75 -40.67
C ARG A 4 -13.19 -61.63 -40.15
N LEU A 5 -13.21 -61.54 -38.83
CA LEU A 5 -13.75 -60.47 -38.01
C LEU A 5 -13.04 -59.16 -38.41
N VAL A 6 -13.80 -58.15 -38.82
CA VAL A 6 -13.34 -56.76 -38.88
C VAL A 6 -14.31 -55.96 -38.02
N LEU A 7 -13.84 -55.58 -36.83
CA LEU A 7 -14.50 -54.64 -35.93
C LEU A 7 -14.44 -53.24 -36.59
N ASP A 8 -15.58 -52.78 -37.09
CA ASP A 8 -15.78 -51.41 -37.56
C ASP A 8 -16.05 -50.52 -36.34
N HIS A 9 -15.02 -49.78 -35.91
CA HIS A 9 -15.13 -48.76 -34.88
C HIS A 9 -15.60 -47.45 -35.53
N ARG A 10 -16.91 -47.32 -35.75
CA ARG A 10 -17.54 -46.04 -36.06
C ARG A 10 -17.77 -45.25 -34.77
N VAL A 11 -16.88 -44.29 -34.54
CA VAL A 11 -17.10 -43.15 -33.64
C VAL A 11 -17.78 -42.09 -34.50
N ASP A 12 -19.07 -41.87 -34.29
CA ASP A 12 -19.74 -40.67 -34.78
C ASP A 12 -20.57 -40.01 -33.69
N ASP A 13 -20.37 -38.70 -33.67
CA ASP A 13 -21.12 -37.59 -33.13
C ASP A 13 -21.21 -37.29 -31.61
N GLN A 14 -20.67 -36.11 -31.34
CA GLN A 14 -20.71 -35.31 -30.12
C GLN A 14 -22.12 -34.77 -29.85
N PRO A 15 -22.42 -34.41 -28.60
CA PRO A 15 -22.63 -32.98 -28.39
C PRO A 15 -21.65 -32.42 -27.34
N ARG A 16 -20.71 -31.62 -27.85
CA ARG A 16 -19.77 -30.84 -27.06
C ARG A 16 -20.52 -29.63 -26.52
N CYS A 17 -21.03 -29.73 -25.29
CA CYS A 17 -21.50 -28.55 -24.55
C CYS A 17 -20.26 -27.73 -24.16
N SER A 18 -19.96 -26.69 -24.94
CA SER A 18 -18.97 -25.69 -24.56
C SER A 18 -19.51 -24.86 -23.39
N PRO A 19 -18.82 -24.74 -22.25
CA PRO A 19 -19.19 -23.73 -21.26
C PRO A 19 -18.82 -22.35 -21.80
N ASP A 20 -19.81 -21.49 -21.93
CA ASP A 20 -19.68 -20.08 -22.25
C ASP A 20 -18.74 -19.38 -21.23
N PRO A 21 -17.64 -18.74 -21.66
CA PRO A 21 -16.72 -18.05 -20.75
C PRO A 21 -17.25 -16.69 -20.22
N ARG A 22 -18.53 -16.35 -20.43
CA ARG A 22 -19.14 -15.10 -19.94
C ARG A 22 -20.01 -15.22 -18.69
N ALA A 23 -19.95 -16.32 -17.96
CA ALA A 23 -20.72 -16.53 -16.73
C ALA A 23 -19.93 -16.41 -15.42
N ALA A 24 -18.76 -15.73 -15.43
CA ALA A 24 -17.92 -15.55 -14.25
C ALA A 24 -17.50 -14.09 -14.04
N ASP A 25 -18.47 -13.17 -14.00
CA ASP A 25 -18.26 -11.86 -13.39
C ASP A 25 -19.58 -11.29 -12.88
N ARG A 26 -19.96 -11.71 -11.67
CA ARG A 26 -20.81 -10.92 -10.79
C ARG A 26 -20.23 -11.03 -9.38
N SER A 27 -19.34 -10.12 -9.06
CA SER A 27 -19.00 -9.83 -7.66
C SER A 27 -20.28 -9.60 -6.86
N PRO A 28 -20.48 -10.21 -5.67
CA PRO A 28 -21.73 -10.07 -4.91
C PRO A 28 -21.86 -8.70 -4.22
N LEU A 29 -21.04 -7.72 -4.60
CA LEU A 29 -21.04 -6.36 -4.07
C LEU A 29 -21.81 -5.45 -5.02
N GLY A 30 -23.14 -5.60 -5.02
CA GLY A 30 -24.04 -4.71 -5.75
C GLY A 30 -25.43 -4.74 -5.12
N ASP A 31 -25.86 -3.58 -4.64
CA ASP A 31 -27.27 -3.18 -4.46
C ASP A 31 -28.00 -3.50 -3.14
N ALA A 32 -27.57 -4.41 -2.27
CA ALA A 32 -28.32 -4.70 -1.03
C ALA A 32 -27.91 -3.86 0.21
N ALA A 33 -26.68 -3.35 0.29
CA ALA A 33 -26.16 -2.70 1.50
C ALA A 33 -26.40 -1.17 1.58
N LEU A 34 -27.01 -0.57 0.56
CA LEU A 34 -27.05 0.89 0.38
C LEU A 34 -28.36 1.58 0.81
N ARG A 35 -29.24 0.88 1.56
CA ARG A 35 -30.56 1.43 1.93
C ARG A 35 -30.87 1.63 3.41
N ARG A 36 -29.92 1.46 4.33
CA ARG A 36 -30.12 1.85 5.74
C ARG A 36 -28.83 2.35 6.39
N ALA A 37 -28.54 3.64 6.25
CA ALA A 37 -27.63 4.34 7.15
C ALA A 37 -28.20 5.74 7.40
N GLY A 38 -29.11 5.80 8.37
CA GLY A 38 -29.58 7.05 8.96
C GLY A 38 -28.42 7.77 9.65
N ALA A 39 -28.40 9.08 9.46
CA ALA A 39 -27.38 9.97 9.95
C ALA A 39 -27.29 9.97 11.48
N HIS A 40 -26.15 9.59 12.05
CA HIS A 40 -25.66 10.17 13.31
C HIS A 40 -24.13 10.26 13.25
N ARG A 41 -23.65 11.50 13.25
CA ARG A 41 -22.25 11.88 13.17
C ARG A 41 -21.78 12.13 14.60
N LEU A 42 -21.11 11.17 15.23
CA LEU A 42 -20.45 11.37 16.51
C LEU A 42 -18.98 10.96 16.38
N HIS A 43 -18.10 11.91 16.67
CA HIS A 43 -16.64 11.73 16.75
C HIS A 43 -16.27 11.53 18.23
N PRO A 44 -15.86 10.32 18.66
CA PRO A 44 -15.11 10.18 19.88
C PRO A 44 -13.62 10.30 19.54
N ARG A 45 -13.07 11.51 19.61
CA ARG A 45 -11.61 11.69 19.68
C ARG A 45 -11.17 11.43 21.12
N SER A 46 -10.91 10.18 21.47
CA SER A 46 -10.19 9.89 22.72
C SER A 46 -8.72 10.26 22.57
N ARG A 47 -8.24 11.01 23.55
CA ARG A 47 -6.91 11.60 23.65
C ARG A 47 -5.99 10.61 24.36
N SER A 48 -4.88 10.24 23.74
CA SER A 48 -3.60 10.02 24.41
C SER A 48 -2.51 9.99 23.35
N THR A 49 -1.56 10.93 23.47
CA THR A 49 -0.34 11.13 22.65
C THR A 49 -0.55 11.48 21.17
N THR A 50 -1.29 12.55 20.88
CA THR A 50 -1.10 13.29 19.61
C THR A 50 -0.01 14.34 19.81
N SER A 51 1.26 13.96 19.70
CA SER A 51 2.31 14.91 19.30
C SER A 51 1.90 15.42 17.92
N ARG A 52 1.14 16.51 17.86
CA ARG A 52 0.80 17.17 16.60
C ARG A 52 2.08 17.84 16.12
N ASP A 53 2.50 17.57 14.88
CA ASP A 53 3.57 18.34 14.23
C ASP A 53 3.23 19.83 14.40
N SER A 54 4.02 20.54 15.20
CA SER A 54 3.75 21.93 15.55
C SER A 54 4.73 22.80 14.78
N TRP A 55 4.23 23.43 13.71
CA TRP A 55 5.00 24.34 12.88
C TRP A 55 5.57 25.52 13.69
N VAL A 56 4.85 25.96 14.73
CA VAL A 56 5.31 27.00 15.68
C VAL A 56 6.49 26.49 16.51
N CYS A 57 6.45 25.24 16.98
CA CYS A 57 7.58 24.63 17.68
C CYS A 57 8.78 24.45 16.72
N ALA A 58 8.55 23.99 15.49
CA ALA A 58 9.60 23.82 14.45
C ALA A 58 10.31 25.13 14.10
N LEU A 59 9.61 26.27 14.14
CA LEU A 59 10.21 27.58 13.92
C LEU A 59 11.12 28.01 15.10
N LEU A 60 10.68 27.76 16.34
CA LEU A 60 11.42 28.12 17.56
C LEU A 60 12.61 27.19 17.86
N THR A 61 12.56 25.95 17.38
CA THR A 61 13.55 24.90 17.67
C THR A 61 14.36 24.46 16.44
N LEU A 62 14.38 25.30 15.40
CA LEU A 62 15.17 25.06 14.18
C LEU A 62 14.87 23.72 13.47
N GLY A 63 13.60 23.30 13.46
CA GLY A 63 13.13 22.13 12.70
C GLY A 63 12.82 20.90 13.55
N GLU A 64 13.01 20.94 14.87
CA GLU A 64 12.67 19.83 15.78
C GLU A 64 11.15 19.57 15.85
N GLY A 65 10.29 20.55 15.56
CA GLY A 65 8.82 20.37 15.62
C GLY A 65 8.20 19.33 14.66
N TYR A 66 9.00 18.65 13.83
CA TYR A 66 8.62 17.44 13.08
C TYR A 66 9.08 16.15 13.78
N HIS A 67 9.00 16.10 15.11
CA HIS A 67 9.42 14.97 15.94
C HIS A 67 8.81 13.63 15.53
N ASN A 68 7.57 13.59 15.02
CA ASN A 68 6.97 12.34 14.54
C ASN A 68 7.76 11.73 13.38
N PHE A 69 8.27 12.55 12.46
CA PHE A 69 9.05 12.07 11.34
C PHE A 69 10.46 11.68 11.79
N HIS A 70 11.12 12.52 12.59
CA HIS A 70 12.47 12.26 13.08
C HIS A 70 12.53 10.99 13.95
N HIS A 71 11.58 10.78 14.87
CA HIS A 71 11.51 9.53 15.64
C HIS A 71 11.16 8.30 14.79
N THR A 72 10.34 8.47 13.74
CA THR A 72 10.02 7.34 12.84
C THR A 72 11.20 6.97 11.94
N PHE A 73 12.04 7.95 11.56
CA PHE A 73 13.14 7.76 10.60
C PHE A 73 14.42 8.51 11.05
N PRO A 74 15.08 8.09 12.14
CA PRO A 74 16.23 8.81 12.72
C PRO A 74 17.46 8.84 11.80
N ALA A 75 17.52 7.93 10.81
CA ALA A 75 18.59 7.88 9.82
C ALA A 75 18.38 8.82 8.62
N ASP A 76 17.22 9.48 8.47
CA ASP A 76 17.01 10.50 7.44
C ASP A 76 17.57 11.83 7.96
N TYR A 77 18.46 12.48 7.20
CA TYR A 77 19.05 13.76 7.64
C TYR A 77 18.03 14.91 7.71
N ARG A 78 16.81 14.70 7.21
CA ARG A 78 15.74 15.70 7.18
C ARG A 78 14.80 15.48 8.35
N ASN A 79 14.35 16.56 8.97
CA ASN A 79 13.27 16.52 9.96
C ASN A 79 11.90 16.57 9.28
N GLY A 80 11.78 17.20 8.10
CA GLY A 80 10.53 17.29 7.34
C GLY A 80 10.50 16.48 6.04
N LEU A 81 9.40 15.76 5.79
CA LEU A 81 9.23 14.99 4.53
C LEU A 81 8.91 15.88 3.31
N ARG A 82 8.09 16.93 3.48
CA ARG A 82 7.64 17.79 2.35
C ARG A 82 8.66 18.90 2.11
N TRP A 83 8.73 19.37 0.86
CA TRP A 83 9.75 20.35 0.46
C TRP A 83 9.57 21.71 1.14
N PHE A 84 8.32 22.13 1.39
CA PHE A 84 7.97 23.40 2.05
C PHE A 84 7.92 23.30 3.59
N HIS A 85 8.24 22.14 4.18
CA HIS A 85 8.43 22.07 5.64
C HIS A 85 9.61 22.95 6.02
N PHE A 86 9.41 23.82 7.03
CA PHE A 86 10.45 24.69 7.55
C PHE A 86 11.43 23.84 8.37
N ASP A 87 12.59 23.58 7.79
CA ASP A 87 13.62 22.69 8.33
C ASP A 87 14.98 23.33 8.03
N PRO A 88 15.41 24.30 8.87
CA PRO A 88 16.68 25.00 8.66
C PRO A 88 17.87 24.05 8.78
N GLY A 89 17.79 22.99 9.60
CA GLY A 89 18.80 21.93 9.65
C GLY A 89 19.01 21.24 8.30
N LYS A 90 17.92 20.85 7.61
CA LYS A 90 17.98 20.31 6.24
C LYS A 90 18.67 21.26 5.27
N TRP A 91 18.46 22.58 5.38
CA TRP A 91 19.09 23.55 4.49
C TRP A 91 20.58 23.69 4.78
N VAL A 92 20.98 23.81 6.05
CA VAL A 92 22.39 23.88 6.46
C VAL A 92 23.15 22.65 6.01
N ILE A 93 22.62 21.45 6.26
CA ILE A 93 23.22 20.18 5.83
C ILE A 93 23.28 20.09 4.30
N TRP A 94 22.23 20.53 3.60
CA TRP A 94 22.23 20.53 2.14
C TRP A 94 23.26 21.49 1.55
N ILE A 95 23.36 22.72 2.07
CA ILE A 95 24.39 23.70 1.66
C ILE A 95 25.78 23.14 1.97
N GLY A 96 25.98 22.59 3.17
CA GLY A 96 27.22 21.91 3.57
C GLY A 96 27.62 20.82 2.58
N SER A 97 26.67 20.06 2.03
CA SER A 97 26.95 19.07 1.00
C SER A 97 27.34 19.65 -0.36
N ARG A 98 26.88 20.86 -0.68
CA ARG A 98 27.23 21.55 -1.93
C ARG A 98 28.62 22.17 -1.89
N VAL A 99 29.07 22.60 -0.70
CA VAL A 99 30.42 23.15 -0.48
C VAL A 99 31.44 22.10 -0.05
N GLY A 100 31.05 20.82 0.04
CA GLY A 100 31.95 19.70 0.34
C GLY A 100 32.17 19.40 1.83
N LEU A 101 31.49 20.09 2.75
CA LEU A 101 31.60 19.89 4.20
C LEU A 101 30.93 18.61 4.70
N THR A 102 29.87 18.15 4.03
CA THR A 102 29.15 16.93 4.41
C THR A 102 28.92 16.03 3.21
N HIS A 103 29.20 14.74 3.35
CA HIS A 103 29.02 13.73 2.32
C HIS A 103 28.09 12.61 2.81
N ASN A 104 27.63 11.73 1.91
CA ASN A 104 26.82 10.55 2.24
C ASN A 104 25.50 10.83 2.99
N LEU A 105 24.75 11.85 2.55
CA LEU A 105 23.42 12.17 3.10
C LEU A 105 22.45 10.99 2.95
N LYS A 106 22.05 10.40 4.09
CA LYS A 106 21.09 9.29 4.14
C LYS A 106 19.66 9.81 4.03
N ARG A 107 18.88 9.24 3.13
CA ARG A 107 17.44 9.51 2.96
C ARG A 107 16.68 8.21 3.00
N THR A 108 15.58 8.17 3.74
CA THR A 108 14.71 6.99 3.77
C THR A 108 14.04 6.81 2.42
N GLU A 109 14.04 5.60 1.87
CA GLU A 109 13.40 5.30 0.61
C GLU A 109 11.87 5.35 0.72
N ALA A 110 11.18 5.61 -0.40
CA ALA A 110 9.73 5.72 -0.39
C ALA A 110 9.00 4.45 0.08
N PRO A 111 9.38 3.22 -0.35
CA PRO A 111 8.72 1.99 0.09
C PRO A 111 8.71 1.82 1.63
N ILE A 112 9.82 2.15 2.30
CA ILE A 112 9.94 2.07 3.76
C ILE A 112 8.92 3.00 4.43
N ARG A 113 8.80 4.24 3.95
CA ARG A 113 7.83 5.20 4.50
C ARG A 113 6.39 4.75 4.29
N TRP A 114 6.09 4.13 3.15
CA TRP A 114 4.76 3.61 2.85
C TRP A 114 4.42 2.35 3.65
N ARG A 115 5.40 1.48 3.94
CA ARG A 115 5.22 0.34 4.85
C ARG A 115 4.82 0.80 6.26
N LYS A 116 5.54 1.80 6.82
CA LYS A 116 5.15 2.42 8.09
C LYS A 116 3.75 3.05 8.07
N ARG A 117 3.31 3.55 6.92
CA ARG A 117 1.94 4.07 6.76
C ARG A 117 0.91 2.94 6.69
N LEU A 118 1.22 1.83 6.01
CA LEU A 118 0.38 0.64 5.95
C LEU A 118 0.16 0.06 7.36
N GLU A 119 1.24 -0.10 8.14
CA GLU A 119 1.19 -0.55 9.55
C GLU A 119 0.19 0.29 10.37
N ARG A 120 0.38 1.62 10.39
CA ARG A 120 -0.50 2.53 11.15
C ARG A 120 -1.96 2.53 10.70
N LEU A 121 -2.24 2.34 9.41
CA LEU A 121 -3.62 2.26 8.94
C LEU A 121 -4.25 0.91 9.29
N THR A 122 -3.46 -0.17 9.22
CA THR A 122 -3.91 -1.52 9.59
C THR A 122 -4.33 -1.53 11.06
N GLU A 123 -3.48 -1.01 11.96
CA GLU A 123 -3.80 -0.88 13.39
C GLU A 123 -5.11 -0.11 13.63
N ARG A 124 -5.32 0.99 12.88
CA ARG A 124 -6.56 1.77 12.97
C ARG A 124 -7.79 1.00 12.51
N TYR A 125 -7.66 0.20 11.45
CA TYR A 125 -8.76 -0.63 10.96
C TYR A 125 -9.08 -1.77 11.93
N GLN A 126 -8.05 -2.39 12.51
CA GLN A 126 -8.21 -3.42 13.54
C GLN A 126 -8.97 -2.89 14.75
N LEU A 127 -8.60 -1.71 15.27
CA LEU A 127 -9.31 -1.07 16.38
C LEU A 127 -10.78 -0.78 16.04
N SER A 128 -11.07 -0.39 14.79
CA SER A 128 -12.44 -0.11 14.36
C SER A 128 -13.28 -1.39 14.27
N LEU A 129 -12.65 -2.52 13.91
CA LEU A 129 -13.29 -3.83 13.82
C LEU A 129 -13.60 -4.45 15.17
N GLU A 130 -12.77 -4.20 16.19
CA GLU A 130 -13.05 -4.61 17.57
C GLU A 130 -14.36 -4.02 18.11
N LEU A 131 -14.76 -2.86 17.58
CA LEU A 131 -16.00 -2.19 17.95
C LEU A 131 -17.21 -2.70 17.14
N THR A 132 -16.99 -3.48 16.08
CA THR A 132 -18.06 -3.98 15.19
C THR A 132 -18.65 -5.31 15.70
N ALA A 133 -19.91 -5.60 15.36
CA ALA A 133 -20.53 -6.90 15.66
C ALA A 133 -19.66 -8.08 15.21
N ALA A 134 -19.63 -9.15 16.03
CA ALA A 134 -18.68 -10.26 15.90
C ALA A 134 -18.67 -10.91 14.50
N ASP A 135 -19.85 -11.14 13.92
CA ASP A 135 -20.01 -11.82 12.63
C ASP A 135 -19.52 -10.94 11.48
N ALA A 136 -20.01 -9.69 11.38
CA ALA A 136 -19.54 -8.73 10.37
C ALA A 136 -18.03 -8.46 10.52
N GLY A 137 -17.52 -8.43 11.74
CA GLY A 137 -16.10 -8.22 12.02
C GLY A 137 -15.20 -9.31 11.44
N HIS A 138 -15.66 -10.57 11.31
CA HIS A 138 -14.84 -11.64 10.72
C HIS A 138 -14.58 -11.42 9.22
N ASP A 139 -15.64 -11.18 8.44
CA ASP A 139 -15.53 -10.96 7.00
C ASP A 139 -14.64 -9.75 6.67
N TRP A 140 -14.86 -8.64 7.37
CA TRP A 140 -14.04 -7.44 7.19
C TRP A 140 -12.59 -7.64 7.60
N ARG A 141 -12.32 -8.42 8.67
CA ARG A 141 -10.93 -8.78 9.05
C ARG A 141 -10.23 -9.51 7.91
N GLN A 142 -10.89 -10.51 7.32
CA GLN A 142 -10.32 -11.27 6.20
C GLN A 142 -10.08 -10.39 4.96
N MET A 143 -11.03 -9.50 4.64
CA MET A 143 -10.89 -8.57 3.50
C MET A 143 -9.73 -7.58 3.70
N ILE A 144 -9.61 -6.98 4.89
CA ILE A 144 -8.53 -6.04 5.21
C ILE A 144 -7.18 -6.76 5.19
N GLU A 145 -7.10 -7.96 5.76
CA GLU A 145 -5.86 -8.73 5.78
C GLU A 145 -5.41 -9.10 4.36
N THR A 146 -6.32 -9.61 3.54
CA THR A 146 -6.04 -9.90 2.13
C THR A 146 -5.55 -8.67 1.36
N ALA A 147 -6.20 -7.51 1.56
CA ALA A 147 -5.79 -6.27 0.92
C ALA A 147 -4.44 -5.76 1.45
N ARG A 148 -4.17 -5.91 2.75
CA ARG A 148 -2.89 -5.57 3.39
C ARG A 148 -1.75 -6.39 2.80
N GLU A 149 -1.93 -7.70 2.67
CA GLU A 149 -0.94 -8.60 2.08
C GLU A 149 -0.62 -8.26 0.62
N ARG A 150 -1.63 -7.92 -0.18
CA ARG A 150 -1.42 -7.44 -1.57
C ARG A 150 -0.59 -6.16 -1.61
N VAL A 151 -0.91 -5.19 -0.75
CA VAL A 151 -0.15 -3.93 -0.67
C VAL A 151 1.29 -4.19 -0.23
N ASP A 152 1.51 -5.03 0.79
CA ASP A 152 2.87 -5.30 1.28
C ASP A 152 3.71 -6.10 0.26
N THR A 153 3.09 -7.03 -0.46
CA THR A 153 3.72 -7.75 -1.57
C THR A 153 4.22 -6.78 -2.64
N GLU A 154 3.36 -5.86 -3.10
CA GLU A 154 3.75 -4.86 -4.09
C GLU A 154 4.76 -3.83 -3.56
N LEU A 155 4.71 -3.49 -2.25
CA LEU A 155 5.75 -2.67 -1.60
C LEU A 155 7.10 -3.38 -1.61
N THR A 156 7.12 -4.67 -1.31
CA THR A 156 8.33 -5.49 -1.31
C THR A 156 8.91 -5.59 -2.71
N ARG A 157 8.08 -5.86 -3.72
CA ARG A 157 8.47 -5.85 -5.13
C ARG A 157 9.05 -4.50 -5.56
N TRP A 158 8.37 -3.41 -5.23
CA TRP A 158 8.87 -2.06 -5.55
C TRP A 158 10.20 -1.77 -4.85
N SER A 159 10.35 -2.17 -3.59
CA SER A 159 11.61 -2.01 -2.85
C SER A 159 12.75 -2.81 -3.48
N GLN A 160 12.52 -4.05 -3.93
CA GLN A 160 13.53 -4.88 -4.59
C GLN A 160 13.96 -4.25 -5.92
N ASN A 161 13.01 -3.88 -6.77
CA ASN A 161 13.29 -3.22 -8.06
C ASN A 161 14.07 -1.91 -7.87
N LEU A 162 13.76 -1.15 -6.82
CA LEU A 162 14.46 0.11 -6.51
C LEU A 162 15.90 -0.13 -6.06
N ARG A 163 16.14 -1.16 -5.23
CA ARG A 163 17.49 -1.54 -4.80
C ARG A 163 18.34 -2.03 -5.96
N GLU A 164 17.77 -2.85 -6.84
CA GLU A 164 18.43 -3.32 -8.06
C GLU A 164 18.76 -2.14 -8.98
N TYR A 165 17.79 -1.25 -9.21
CA TYR A 165 18.00 -0.02 -9.98
C TYR A 165 19.12 0.85 -9.39
N HIS A 166 19.14 1.06 -8.07
CA HIS A 166 20.19 1.85 -7.41
C HIS A 166 21.57 1.16 -7.51
N ARG A 167 21.63 -0.17 -7.41
CA ARG A 167 22.87 -0.93 -7.62
C ARG A 167 23.39 -0.73 -9.05
N ALA A 168 22.55 -0.94 -10.05
CA ALA A 168 22.90 -0.74 -11.46
C ALA A 168 23.27 0.73 -11.75
N TYR A 169 22.59 1.69 -11.12
CA TYR A 169 22.91 3.12 -11.25
C TYR A 169 24.32 3.44 -10.77
N ARG A 170 24.76 2.85 -9.65
CA ARG A 170 26.14 3.02 -9.16
C ARG A 170 27.18 2.32 -10.04
N ALA A 171 26.82 1.21 -10.67
CA ALA A 171 27.69 0.48 -11.59
C ALA A 171 27.71 1.07 -13.01
N GLY A 172 26.81 1.99 -13.35
CA GLY A 172 26.67 2.51 -14.72
C GLY A 172 25.90 1.58 -15.67
N GLU A 173 25.26 0.52 -15.16
CA GLU A 173 24.66 -0.59 -15.92
C GLU A 173 23.13 -0.46 -16.06
N VAL A 174 22.59 0.77 -15.99
CA VAL A 174 21.13 0.97 -15.95
C VAL A 174 20.50 0.72 -17.30
N THR A 175 19.57 -0.24 -17.33
CA THR A 175 18.81 -0.57 -18.53
C THR A 175 17.44 0.14 -18.58
N ARG A 176 16.85 0.21 -19.78
CA ARG A 176 15.46 0.70 -19.96
C ARG A 176 14.45 -0.22 -19.27
N SER A 177 14.70 -1.53 -19.20
CA SER A 177 13.83 -2.50 -18.52
C SER A 177 13.79 -2.27 -17.01
N MET A 178 14.93 -1.98 -16.37
CA MET A 178 14.97 -1.64 -14.93
C MET A 178 14.11 -0.42 -14.61
N ARG A 179 14.22 0.66 -15.41
CA ARG A 179 13.38 1.87 -15.23
C ARG A 179 11.89 1.55 -15.36
N ARG A 180 11.51 0.71 -16.32
CA ARG A 180 10.12 0.23 -16.48
C ARG A 180 9.69 -0.59 -15.28
N SER A 181 10.49 -1.55 -14.85
CA SER A 181 10.22 -2.41 -13.69
C SER A 181 9.92 -1.63 -12.40
N VAL A 182 10.71 -0.59 -12.11
CA VAL A 182 10.45 0.30 -10.95
C VAL A 182 9.13 1.06 -11.11
N ARG A 183 8.88 1.62 -12.31
CA ARG A 183 7.66 2.39 -12.59
C ARG A 183 6.41 1.51 -12.50
N ASP A 184 6.48 0.30 -13.02
CA ASP A 184 5.34 -0.61 -13.14
C ASP A 184 5.01 -1.20 -11.76
N ALA A 185 6.01 -1.59 -10.96
CA ALA A 185 5.81 -1.96 -9.55
C ALA A 185 5.21 -0.82 -8.72
N ARG A 186 5.68 0.43 -8.92
CA ARG A 186 5.07 1.59 -8.25
C ARG A 186 3.61 1.81 -8.69
N ARG A 187 3.26 1.54 -9.95
CA ARG A 187 1.89 1.64 -10.46
C ARG A 187 1.00 0.57 -9.84
N ALA A 188 1.46 -0.68 -9.80
CA ALA A 188 0.75 -1.80 -9.20
C ALA A 188 0.52 -1.57 -7.69
N TRP A 189 1.55 -1.15 -6.96
CA TRP A 189 1.42 -0.75 -5.56
C TRP A 189 0.36 0.35 -5.37
N ARG A 190 0.36 1.39 -6.21
CA ARG A 190 -0.63 2.48 -6.12
C ARG A 190 -2.07 2.02 -6.36
N ALA A 191 -2.29 1.03 -7.23
CA ALA A 191 -3.61 0.48 -7.47
C ALA A 191 -4.13 -0.25 -6.22
N ASN A 192 -3.36 -1.22 -5.71
CA ASN A 192 -3.68 -1.95 -4.48
C ASN A 192 -3.84 -1.02 -3.27
N TRP A 193 -3.03 0.04 -3.18
CA TRP A 193 -3.15 1.04 -2.13
C TRP A 193 -4.50 1.78 -2.16
N LYS A 194 -5.04 2.09 -3.35
CA LYS A 194 -6.35 2.74 -3.47
C LYS A 194 -7.46 1.81 -3.00
N GLU A 195 -7.39 0.54 -3.37
CA GLU A 195 -8.35 -0.48 -2.91
C GLU A 195 -8.32 -0.63 -1.38
N PHE A 196 -7.13 -0.71 -0.79
CA PHE A 196 -6.97 -0.78 0.66
C PHE A 196 -7.54 0.47 1.39
N LEU A 197 -7.40 1.66 0.79
CA LEU A 197 -8.02 2.88 1.35
C LEU A 197 -9.54 2.87 1.20
N ALA A 198 -10.08 2.34 0.11
CA ALA A 198 -11.52 2.24 -0.11
C ALA A 198 -12.18 1.32 0.93
N LEU A 199 -11.51 0.21 1.31
CA LEU A 199 -11.97 -0.67 2.40
C LEU A 199 -12.09 0.09 3.73
N GLY A 200 -11.10 0.93 4.07
CA GLY A 200 -11.15 1.74 5.28
C GLY A 200 -12.27 2.79 5.29
N GLN A 201 -12.69 3.27 4.12
CA GLN A 201 -13.83 4.20 3.99
C GLN A 201 -15.18 3.49 4.10
N ALA A 202 -15.24 2.24 3.68
CA ALA A 202 -16.45 1.40 3.72
C ALA A 202 -16.60 0.63 5.05
N LEU A 203 -15.56 0.64 5.90
CA LEU A 203 -15.54 -0.08 7.16
C LEU A 203 -16.71 0.39 8.05
N PRO A 204 -17.55 -0.52 8.56
CA PRO A 204 -18.59 -0.16 9.51
C PRO A 204 -17.92 0.37 10.78
N VAL A 205 -18.33 1.56 11.21
CA VAL A 205 -17.98 2.08 12.53
C VAL A 205 -19.20 1.84 13.40
N ALA A 206 -19.03 1.22 14.57
CA ALA A 206 -20.12 1.14 15.53
C ALA A 206 -20.63 2.55 15.85
N ALA A 207 -21.95 2.72 15.74
CA ALA A 207 -22.65 3.96 16.08
C ALA A 207 -22.65 4.20 17.58
#